data_AF-A0A953ESI7-F1
#
_entry.id   AF-A0A953ESI7-F1
#
_cell.length_a   1.000
_cell.length_b   1.000
_cell.length_c   1.000
_cell.angle_alpha   90.00
_cell.angle_beta   90.00
_cell.angle_gamma   90.00
#
_symmetry.space_group_name_H-M   'P 1'
#
loop_
_entity.id
_entity.type
_entity.pdbx_description
1 polymer ?
#
loop_
_entity_poly.entity_id
_entity_poly.type
_entity_poly.pdbx_seq_one_letter_code
_entity_poly.pdbx_strand_id
1 'polypeptide(L)'
;MTARGVSALEQLEALVDNPELFALADAVELPDTTLGGRPRHYPTYMWVLYDALITTYLSARRVEAELAHPIVWNHLRHLIRSRFPDRPDMWLPENPMRRHHYLYGRTRYLTTPRALQRLGDIHRQHAADHARQLGLMSDTGRRSWTHPELERLLYADGKVITPLFRARPGDTKLDKTTGELRQPRTETDANLHFEGTGDTAWGTKWIMVAARSRHRHGRIILDVDHVPTSGAEANVATDSFRRLRPHLDGCQGVIYDTALRGVHHQTLLHELGWLSINKVTAHKASTKAPRRNGGRRVEKTTYVEDQTVTLTDGTGITESPWV
;
A
#
# COMPACT_ATOMS: atom_id res chain seq x y z
N MET A 1 -27.01 8.17 8.36
CA MET A 1 -27.17 7.75 6.96
C MET A 1 -26.22 6.59 6.70
N THR A 2 -26.73 5.43 6.29
CA THR A 2 -25.89 4.32 5.81
C THR A 2 -25.31 4.72 4.45
N ALA A 3 -23.98 4.78 4.34
CA ALA A 3 -23.33 5.09 3.06
C ALA A 3 -23.68 4.00 2.04
N ARG A 4 -24.26 4.39 0.91
CA ARG A 4 -24.47 3.50 -0.25
C ARG A 4 -23.09 3.11 -0.80
N GLY A 5 -22.92 1.84 -1.19
CA GLY A 5 -21.70 1.40 -1.84
C GLY A 5 -21.50 2.05 -3.21
N VAL A 6 -20.24 2.15 -3.66
CA VAL A 6 -19.88 2.69 -4.98
C VAL A 6 -19.97 1.60 -6.04
N SER A 7 -20.76 1.82 -7.08
CA SER A 7 -20.93 0.88 -8.20
C SER A 7 -19.67 0.76 -9.05
N ALA A 8 -19.59 -0.30 -9.87
CA ALA A 8 -18.45 -0.50 -10.75
C ALA A 8 -18.33 0.60 -11.83
N LEU A 9 -19.45 1.17 -12.28
CA LEU A 9 -19.43 2.29 -13.24
C LEU A 9 -18.94 3.59 -12.60
N GLU A 10 -19.39 3.90 -11.38
CA GLU A 10 -18.87 5.06 -10.62
C GLU A 10 -17.36 4.91 -10.34
N GLN A 11 -16.88 3.69 -10.08
CA GLN A 11 -15.43 3.43 -9.95
C GLN A 11 -14.68 3.62 -11.27
N LEU A 12 -15.25 3.16 -12.40
CA LEU A 12 -14.67 3.38 -13.72
C LEU A 12 -14.57 4.87 -14.06
N GLU A 13 -15.63 5.63 -13.80
CA GLU A 13 -15.68 7.09 -13.99
C GLU A 13 -14.63 7.77 -13.11
N ALA A 14 -14.56 7.43 -11.83
CA ALA A 14 -13.55 7.98 -10.92
C ALA A 14 -12.11 7.67 -11.37
N LEU A 15 -11.85 6.48 -11.94
CA LEU A 15 -10.54 6.14 -12.49
C LEU A 15 -10.18 6.98 -13.72
N VAL A 16 -11.14 7.23 -14.60
CA VAL A 16 -10.94 8.07 -15.79
C VAL A 16 -10.80 9.55 -15.43
N ASP A 17 -11.48 10.00 -14.38
CA ASP A 17 -11.39 11.39 -13.93
C ASP A 17 -10.11 11.69 -13.16
N ASN A 18 -9.49 10.67 -12.54
CA ASN A 18 -8.26 10.80 -11.79
C ASN A 18 -7.07 11.17 -12.72
N PRO A 19 -6.45 12.36 -12.57
CA PRO A 19 -5.30 12.75 -13.39
C PRO A 19 -4.07 11.84 -13.20
N GLU A 20 -3.94 11.17 -12.06
CA GLU A 20 -2.86 10.23 -11.77
C GLU A 20 -2.80 9.09 -12.80
N LEU A 21 -3.95 8.63 -13.31
CA LEU A 21 -4.01 7.58 -14.33
C LEU A 21 -3.15 7.93 -15.56
N PHE A 22 -3.24 9.18 -16.01
CA PHE A 22 -2.54 9.65 -17.20
C PHE A 22 -1.08 10.00 -16.87
N ALA A 23 -0.81 10.57 -15.70
CA ALA A 23 0.55 10.81 -15.24
C ALA A 23 1.36 9.51 -15.15
N LEU A 24 0.77 8.43 -14.61
CA LEU A 24 1.37 7.10 -14.56
C LEU A 24 1.62 6.55 -15.97
N ALA A 25 0.70 6.79 -16.91
CA ALA A 25 0.83 6.33 -18.29
C ALA A 25 1.95 7.04 -19.05
N ASP A 26 2.12 8.35 -18.84
CA ASP A 26 3.16 9.16 -19.48
C ASP A 26 4.57 8.80 -18.99
N ALA A 27 4.68 8.24 -17.78
CA ALA A 27 5.95 7.79 -17.21
C ALA A 27 6.47 6.47 -17.80
N VAL A 28 5.61 5.74 -18.54
CA VAL A 28 5.97 4.46 -19.15
C VAL A 28 6.91 4.71 -20.32
N GLU A 29 8.14 4.23 -20.18
CA GLU A 29 9.16 4.34 -21.23
C GLU A 29 8.85 3.38 -22.37
N LEU A 30 8.68 3.96 -23.55
CA LEU A 30 8.30 3.24 -24.76
C LEU A 30 9.46 3.30 -25.76
N PRO A 31 9.67 2.24 -26.55
CA PRO A 31 10.66 2.26 -27.60
C PRO A 31 10.32 3.32 -28.65
N ASP A 32 11.35 3.93 -29.22
CA ASP A 32 11.22 4.90 -30.28
C ASP A 32 10.53 4.27 -31.50
N THR A 33 9.38 4.84 -31.89
CA THR A 33 8.57 4.37 -33.00
C THR A 33 9.22 4.60 -34.37
N THR A 34 10.21 5.50 -34.46
CA THR A 34 10.96 5.75 -35.70
C THR A 34 11.90 4.60 -36.07
N LEU A 35 12.28 3.77 -35.09
CA LEU A 35 13.11 2.59 -35.28
C LEU A 35 12.34 1.38 -35.87
N GLY A 36 11.06 1.58 -36.20
CA GLY A 36 10.17 0.57 -36.75
C GLY A 36 9.44 -0.25 -35.67
N GLY A 37 8.51 -1.10 -36.12
CA GLY A 37 7.68 -1.93 -35.25
C GLY A 37 6.20 -1.83 -35.57
N ARG A 38 5.40 -2.77 -35.06
CA ARG A 38 3.95 -2.75 -35.23
C ARG A 38 3.35 -1.62 -34.38
N PRO A 39 2.49 -0.75 -34.96
CA PRO A 39 1.77 0.25 -34.18
C PRO A 39 1.00 -0.38 -33.02
N ARG A 40 0.98 0.30 -31.88
CA ARG A 40 0.22 -0.13 -30.71
C ARG A 40 -1.27 0.01 -30.98
N HIS A 41 -2.06 -0.97 -30.54
CA HIS A 41 -3.51 -0.97 -30.74
C HIS A 41 -4.25 -0.02 -29.80
N TYR A 42 -3.67 0.32 -28.65
CA TYR A 42 -4.31 1.13 -27.62
C TYR A 42 -3.31 2.15 -27.04
N PRO A 43 -3.79 3.31 -26.56
CA PRO A 43 -2.98 4.25 -25.80
C PRO A 43 -2.38 3.62 -24.52
N THR A 44 -1.24 4.13 -24.07
CA THR A 44 -0.50 3.61 -22.92
C THR A 44 -1.34 3.57 -21.64
N TYR A 45 -2.19 4.58 -21.42
CA TYR A 45 -3.02 4.67 -20.22
C TYR A 45 -4.00 3.51 -20.11
N MET A 46 -4.35 2.83 -21.21
CA MET A 46 -5.21 1.66 -21.13
C MET A 46 -4.56 0.49 -20.41
N TRP A 47 -3.23 0.36 -20.43
CA TRP A 47 -2.57 -0.68 -19.64
C TRP A 47 -2.69 -0.40 -18.14
N VAL A 48 -2.53 0.87 -17.75
CA VAL A 48 -2.67 1.32 -16.35
C VAL A 48 -4.13 1.22 -15.89
N LEU A 49 -5.06 1.68 -16.72
CA LEU A 49 -6.50 1.61 -16.43
C LEU A 49 -6.96 0.15 -16.31
N TYR A 50 -6.51 -0.73 -17.22
CA TYR A 50 -6.84 -2.15 -17.14
C TYR A 50 -6.34 -2.76 -15.82
N ASP A 51 -5.13 -2.41 -15.38
CA ASP A 51 -4.58 -2.85 -14.10
C ASP A 51 -5.43 -2.35 -12.92
N ALA A 52 -5.79 -1.07 -12.90
CA ALA A 52 -6.66 -0.49 -11.88
C ALA A 52 -8.05 -1.16 -11.83
N LEU A 53 -8.63 -1.48 -12.99
CA LEU A 53 -9.91 -2.18 -13.09
C LEU A 53 -9.86 -3.62 -12.57
N ILE A 54 -8.69 -4.25 -12.47
CA ILE A 54 -8.56 -5.55 -11.79
C ILE A 54 -8.94 -5.41 -10.31
N THR A 55 -8.70 -4.27 -9.68
CA THR A 55 -9.11 -4.02 -8.29
C THR A 55 -10.63 -3.88 -8.18
N THR A 56 -11.29 -3.27 -9.17
CA THR A 56 -12.76 -3.13 -9.22
C THR A 56 -13.46 -4.45 -9.52
N TYR A 57 -12.96 -5.21 -10.51
CA TYR A 57 -13.59 -6.43 -11.02
C TYR A 57 -12.96 -7.73 -10.49
N LEU A 58 -11.98 -7.62 -9.61
CA LEU A 58 -11.27 -8.68 -8.89
C LEU A 58 -10.46 -9.67 -9.76
N SER A 59 -10.51 -9.56 -11.09
CA SER A 59 -9.68 -10.39 -11.98
C SER A 59 -9.54 -9.81 -13.38
N ALA A 60 -8.37 -10.02 -14.00
CA ALA A 60 -8.13 -9.64 -15.39
C ALA A 60 -9.09 -10.29 -16.41
N ARG A 61 -9.62 -11.49 -16.11
CA ARG A 61 -10.62 -12.15 -16.95
C ARG A 61 -11.97 -11.45 -16.87
N ARG A 62 -12.36 -10.99 -15.68
CA ARG A 62 -13.60 -10.23 -15.51
C ARG A 62 -13.49 -8.86 -16.18
N VAL A 63 -12.34 -8.18 -16.06
CA VAL A 63 -12.09 -6.92 -16.80
C VAL A 63 -12.31 -7.11 -18.30
N GLU A 64 -11.75 -8.16 -18.92
CA GLU A 64 -11.98 -8.44 -20.35
C GLU A 64 -13.46 -8.65 -20.67
N ALA A 65 -14.18 -9.41 -19.85
CA ALA A 65 -15.60 -9.67 -20.06
C ALA A 65 -16.47 -8.40 -19.94
N GLU A 66 -16.16 -7.54 -18.97
CA GLU A 66 -16.87 -6.26 -18.77
C GLU A 66 -16.57 -5.29 -19.90
N LEU A 67 -15.29 -5.13 -20.28
CA LEU A 67 -14.91 -4.28 -21.42
C LEU A 67 -15.41 -4.83 -22.75
N ALA A 68 -15.66 -6.13 -22.89
CA ALA A 68 -16.28 -6.70 -24.08
C ALA A 68 -17.76 -6.32 -24.23
N HIS A 69 -18.42 -5.88 -23.14
CA HIS A 69 -19.82 -5.48 -23.20
C HIS A 69 -19.98 -4.11 -23.91
N PRO A 70 -20.80 -4.00 -24.98
CA PRO A 70 -20.88 -2.78 -25.79
C PRO A 70 -21.22 -1.51 -25.01
N ILE A 71 -22.11 -1.62 -24.01
CA ILE A 71 -22.48 -0.47 -23.17
C ILE A 71 -21.28 0.04 -22.36
N VAL A 72 -20.53 -0.86 -21.71
CA VAL A 72 -19.38 -0.47 -20.86
C VAL A 72 -18.27 0.10 -21.72
N TRP A 73 -17.98 -0.53 -22.86
CA TRP A 73 -16.95 -0.04 -23.78
C TRP A 73 -17.32 1.32 -24.35
N ASN A 74 -18.53 1.50 -24.86
CA ASN A 74 -18.97 2.77 -25.42
C ASN A 74 -19.00 3.88 -24.37
N HIS A 75 -19.37 3.55 -23.12
CA HIS A 75 -19.28 4.49 -22.01
C HIS A 75 -17.84 4.94 -21.77
N LEU A 76 -16.90 4.01 -21.66
CA LEU A 76 -15.48 4.33 -21.49
C LEU A 76 -14.93 5.16 -22.67
N ARG A 77 -15.29 4.81 -23.91
CA ARG A 77 -14.90 5.59 -25.10
C ARG A 77 -15.46 7.02 -25.03
N HIS A 78 -16.71 7.18 -24.58
CA HIS A 78 -17.32 8.49 -24.39
C HIS A 78 -16.61 9.30 -23.31
N LEU A 79 -16.37 8.72 -22.12
CA LEU A 79 -15.64 9.38 -21.03
C LEU A 79 -14.27 9.91 -21.49
N ILE A 80 -13.51 9.08 -22.21
CA ILE A 80 -12.20 9.48 -22.75
C ILE A 80 -12.33 10.62 -23.77
N ARG A 81 -13.28 10.54 -24.71
CA ARG A 81 -13.48 11.60 -25.71
C ARG A 81 -13.92 12.92 -25.06
N SER A 82 -14.78 12.85 -24.06
CA SER A 82 -15.26 14.02 -23.32
C SER A 82 -14.13 14.68 -22.52
N ARG A 83 -13.23 13.87 -21.93
CA ARG A 83 -12.05 14.38 -21.23
C ARG A 83 -11.00 14.97 -22.18
N PHE A 84 -10.88 14.41 -23.38
CA PHE A 84 -9.85 14.75 -24.36
C PHE A 84 -10.45 15.05 -25.75
N PRO A 85 -11.25 16.11 -25.90
CA PRO A 85 -11.97 16.40 -27.14
C PRO A 85 -11.05 16.73 -28.32
N ASP A 86 -9.87 17.29 -28.05
CA ASP A 86 -8.93 17.75 -29.09
C ASP A 86 -7.68 16.87 -29.22
N ARG A 87 -7.71 15.67 -28.66
CA ARG A 87 -6.57 14.73 -28.59
C ARG A 87 -6.95 13.35 -29.13
N PRO A 88 -7.05 13.20 -30.47
CA PRO A 88 -7.47 11.93 -31.08
C PRO A 88 -6.47 10.78 -30.83
N ASP A 89 -5.21 11.10 -30.52
CA ASP A 89 -4.20 10.14 -30.08
C ASP A 89 -4.55 9.45 -28.74
N MET A 90 -5.39 10.10 -27.93
CA MET A 90 -5.89 9.56 -26.67
C MET A 90 -7.16 8.74 -26.86
N TRP A 91 -7.80 8.76 -28.03
CA TRP A 91 -9.10 8.12 -28.19
C TRP A 91 -9.01 6.60 -28.29
N LEU A 92 -10.03 5.94 -27.74
CA LEU A 92 -10.13 4.49 -27.77
C LEU A 92 -10.68 3.97 -29.11
N PRO A 93 -10.10 2.88 -29.64
CA PRO A 93 -10.55 2.27 -30.88
C PRO A 93 -11.93 1.62 -30.71
N GLU A 94 -12.50 1.15 -31.82
CA GLU A 94 -13.81 0.50 -31.80
C GLU A 94 -13.83 -0.81 -31.03
N ASN A 95 -12.77 -1.62 -31.16
CA ASN A 95 -12.68 -2.89 -30.49
C ASN A 95 -12.13 -2.73 -29.06
N PRO A 96 -12.67 -3.45 -28.06
CA PRO A 96 -12.21 -3.38 -26.68
C PRO A 96 -10.88 -4.09 -26.45
N MET A 97 -10.09 -3.55 -25.51
CA MET A 97 -8.84 -4.15 -25.09
C MET A 97 -9.09 -5.53 -24.46
N ARG A 98 -8.49 -6.57 -25.07
CA ARG A 98 -8.45 -7.93 -24.51
C ARG A 98 -7.28 -8.13 -23.55
N ARG A 99 -7.39 -9.12 -22.66
CA ARG A 99 -6.37 -9.44 -21.64
C ARG A 99 -4.96 -9.61 -22.18
N HIS A 100 -4.79 -10.20 -23.37
CA HIS A 100 -3.46 -10.41 -23.94
C HIS A 100 -2.74 -9.11 -24.28
N HIS A 101 -3.47 -8.05 -24.66
CA HIS A 101 -2.88 -6.72 -24.89
C HIS A 101 -2.36 -6.12 -23.57
N TYR A 102 -3.14 -6.24 -22.50
CA TYR A 102 -2.73 -5.82 -21.15
C TYR A 102 -1.53 -6.62 -20.65
N LEU A 103 -1.54 -7.97 -20.78
CA LEU A 103 -0.43 -8.81 -20.33
C LEU A 103 0.88 -8.48 -21.05
N TYR A 104 0.81 -8.18 -22.34
CA TYR A 104 1.96 -7.69 -23.11
C TYR A 104 2.47 -6.37 -22.53
N GLY A 105 1.61 -5.36 -22.39
CA GLY A 105 1.97 -4.05 -21.85
C GLY A 105 2.57 -4.13 -20.44
N ARG A 106 1.91 -4.87 -19.55
CA ARG A 106 2.33 -5.09 -18.16
C ARG A 106 3.72 -5.70 -18.08
N THR A 107 3.89 -6.86 -18.72
CA THR A 107 5.13 -7.66 -18.61
C THR A 107 6.30 -6.96 -19.28
N ARG A 108 6.06 -6.23 -20.39
CA ARG A 108 7.12 -5.61 -21.16
C ARG A 108 7.55 -4.24 -20.63
N TYR A 109 6.61 -3.46 -20.09
CA TYR A 109 6.84 -2.05 -19.78
C TYR A 109 6.55 -1.69 -18.32
N LEU A 110 5.45 -2.17 -17.73
CA LEU A 110 5.04 -1.72 -16.39
C LEU A 110 5.81 -2.38 -15.25
N THR A 111 6.30 -3.61 -15.43
CA THR A 111 6.95 -4.38 -14.34
C THR A 111 8.48 -4.29 -14.34
N THR A 112 9.07 -3.33 -15.07
CA THR A 112 10.52 -3.10 -14.99
C THR A 112 10.86 -2.36 -13.70
N PRO A 113 12.02 -2.59 -13.05
CA PRO A 113 12.37 -1.91 -11.81
C PRO A 113 12.33 -0.38 -11.93
N ARG A 114 12.81 0.16 -13.06
CA ARG A 114 12.77 1.60 -13.37
C ARG A 114 11.35 2.14 -13.51
N ALA A 115 10.48 1.39 -14.21
CA ALA A 115 9.08 1.78 -14.31
C ALA A 115 8.41 1.76 -12.93
N LEU A 116 8.55 0.69 -12.16
CA LEU A 116 7.97 0.58 -10.82
C LEU A 116 8.42 1.71 -9.88
N GLN A 117 9.72 2.07 -9.91
CA GLN A 117 10.23 3.19 -9.13
C GLN A 117 9.54 4.52 -9.51
N ARG A 118 9.48 4.83 -10.80
CA ARG A 118 8.83 6.06 -11.31
C ARG A 118 7.34 6.10 -11.01
N LEU A 119 6.64 4.99 -11.21
CA LEU A 119 5.22 4.86 -10.88
C LEU A 119 5.00 5.10 -9.39
N GLY A 120 5.88 4.59 -8.53
CA GLY A 120 5.86 4.85 -7.09
C GLY A 120 6.07 6.33 -6.75
N ASP A 121 7.00 7.02 -7.41
CA ASP A 121 7.25 8.46 -7.18
C ASP A 121 6.02 9.30 -7.53
N ILE A 122 5.39 9.02 -8.67
CA ILE A 122 4.17 9.70 -9.12
C ILE A 122 3.01 9.41 -8.17
N HIS A 123 2.83 8.14 -7.81
CA HIS A 123 1.77 7.74 -6.88
C HIS A 123 1.89 8.46 -5.53
N ARG A 124 3.09 8.52 -4.94
CA ARG A 124 3.31 9.18 -3.64
C ARG A 124 2.89 10.65 -3.67
N GLN A 125 3.23 11.38 -4.73
CA GLN A 125 2.82 12.77 -4.88
C GLN A 125 1.30 12.90 -5.01
N HIS A 126 0.68 12.17 -5.94
CA HIS A 126 -0.77 12.25 -6.16
C HIS A 126 -1.59 11.77 -4.95
N ALA A 127 -1.15 10.71 -4.27
CA ALA A 127 -1.79 10.21 -3.07
C ALA A 127 -1.68 11.21 -1.92
N ALA A 128 -0.55 11.90 -1.76
CA ALA A 128 -0.41 13.00 -0.81
C ALA A 128 -1.34 14.18 -1.14
N ASP A 129 -1.49 14.51 -2.42
CA ASP A 129 -2.40 15.57 -2.88
C ASP A 129 -3.86 15.21 -2.57
N HIS A 130 -4.28 13.97 -2.86
CA HIS A 130 -5.61 13.47 -2.50
C HIS A 130 -5.82 13.46 -0.98
N ALA A 131 -4.79 13.11 -0.18
CA ALA A 131 -4.86 13.20 1.27
C ALA A 131 -5.14 14.62 1.74
N ARG A 132 -4.43 15.61 1.19
CA ARG A 132 -4.64 17.03 1.51
C ARG A 132 -6.03 17.52 1.10
N GLN A 133 -6.55 17.10 -0.05
CA GLN A 133 -7.92 17.43 -0.48
C GLN A 133 -8.98 16.90 0.49
N LEU A 134 -8.71 15.78 1.17
CA LEU A 134 -9.59 15.24 2.23
C LEU A 134 -9.32 15.86 3.61
N GLY A 135 -8.46 16.87 3.71
CA GLY A 135 -8.06 17.50 4.97
C GLY A 135 -7.06 16.69 5.79
N LEU A 136 -6.55 15.57 5.27
CA LEU A 136 -5.52 14.76 5.90
C LEU A 136 -4.15 15.38 5.64
N MET A 137 -3.24 15.29 6.59
CA MET A 137 -1.87 15.82 6.45
C MET A 137 -1.83 17.31 6.04
N SER A 138 -2.87 18.07 6.41
CA SER A 138 -2.98 19.50 6.09
C SER A 138 -1.82 20.28 6.71
N ASP A 139 -1.15 21.12 5.95
CA ASP A 139 -0.10 22.00 6.47
C ASP A 139 -0.67 23.11 7.37
N THR A 140 -1.93 23.49 7.13
CA THR A 140 -2.71 24.46 7.91
C THR A 140 -3.47 23.81 9.06
N GLY A 141 -3.76 24.59 10.11
CA GLY A 141 -4.52 24.16 11.30
C GLY A 141 -3.65 24.01 12.55
N ARG A 142 -4.30 23.78 13.70
CA ARG A 142 -3.62 23.65 14.98
C ARG A 142 -2.80 22.36 15.02
N ARG A 143 -1.51 22.47 15.34
CA ARG A 143 -0.62 21.33 15.58
C ARG A 143 -0.33 21.23 17.07
N SER A 144 -0.43 20.03 17.60
CA SER A 144 -0.06 19.72 18.99
C SER A 144 0.87 18.53 19.00
N TRP A 145 2.06 18.69 19.58
CA TRP A 145 3.03 17.60 19.73
C TRP A 145 2.70 16.70 20.92
N THR A 146 1.96 17.20 21.91
CA THR A 146 1.52 16.41 23.07
C THR A 146 0.17 15.74 22.85
N HIS A 147 -0.61 16.21 21.87
CA HIS A 147 -1.92 15.67 21.50
C HIS A 147 -2.09 15.68 19.97
N PRO A 148 -1.29 14.90 19.22
CA PRO A 148 -1.34 14.90 17.76
C PRO A 148 -2.69 14.40 17.23
N GLU A 149 -3.20 15.04 16.19
CA GLU A 149 -4.44 14.62 15.54
C GLU A 149 -4.19 13.37 14.68
N LEU A 150 -5.09 12.40 14.72
CA LEU A 150 -4.94 11.15 13.95
C LEU A 150 -4.87 11.38 12.43
N GLU A 151 -5.49 12.44 11.93
CA GLU A 151 -5.48 12.84 10.52
C GLU A 151 -4.12 13.38 10.06
N ARG A 152 -3.20 13.62 11.00
CA ARG A 152 -1.81 14.06 10.80
C ARG A 152 -0.79 12.95 11.10
N LEU A 153 -1.27 11.73 11.36
CA LEU A 153 -0.42 10.59 11.67
C LEU A 153 -0.50 9.55 10.55
N LEU A 154 0.66 9.07 10.12
CA LEU A 154 0.75 7.95 9.20
C LEU A 154 0.48 6.65 9.95
N TYR A 155 -0.23 5.74 9.29
CA TYR A 155 -0.42 4.38 9.75
C TYR A 155 0.35 3.47 8.82
N ALA A 156 1.33 2.75 9.35
CA ALA A 156 2.07 1.79 8.58
C ALA A 156 2.15 0.43 9.27
N ASP A 157 2.18 -0.62 8.46
CA ASP A 157 2.17 -2.01 8.92
C ASP A 157 2.83 -2.91 7.88
N GLY A 158 3.51 -3.94 8.37
CA GLY A 158 4.07 -5.01 7.56
C GLY A 158 3.08 -6.15 7.39
N LYS A 159 2.71 -6.49 6.16
CA LYS A 159 1.79 -7.58 5.85
C LYS A 159 2.44 -8.67 5.02
N VAL A 160 2.31 -9.91 5.47
CA VAL A 160 2.63 -11.10 4.64
C VAL A 160 1.41 -11.41 3.75
N ILE A 161 1.63 -11.42 2.44
CA ILE A 161 0.66 -11.78 1.41
C ILE A 161 0.87 -13.24 1.04
N THR A 162 -0.22 -14.02 1.12
CA THR A 162 -0.20 -15.44 0.75
C THR A 162 0.14 -15.60 -0.74
N PRO A 163 1.08 -16.50 -1.07
CA PRO A 163 1.41 -16.80 -2.45
C PRO A 163 0.22 -17.31 -3.26
N LEU A 164 0.20 -16.94 -4.54
CA LEU A 164 -0.65 -17.52 -5.57
C LEU A 164 -0.42 -19.03 -5.71
N PHE A 165 0.84 -19.45 -5.63
CA PHE A 165 1.20 -20.87 -5.71
C PHE A 165 1.43 -21.47 -4.33
N ARG A 166 0.78 -22.61 -4.05
CA ARG A 166 0.92 -23.32 -2.77
C ARG A 166 2.29 -23.97 -2.57
N ALA A 167 2.98 -24.31 -3.66
CA ALA A 167 4.26 -24.99 -3.61
C ALA A 167 5.38 -24.04 -3.21
N ARG A 168 6.37 -24.56 -2.50
CA ARG A 168 7.57 -23.85 -2.06
C ARG A 168 8.74 -24.17 -2.99
N PRO A 169 9.74 -23.27 -3.12
CA PRO A 169 10.97 -23.57 -3.84
C PRO A 169 11.59 -24.89 -3.37
N GLY A 170 11.87 -25.79 -4.31
CA GLY A 170 12.40 -27.13 -4.03
C GLY A 170 11.34 -28.24 -3.93
N ASP A 171 10.05 -27.92 -3.88
CA ASP A 171 8.99 -28.94 -3.91
C ASP A 171 9.04 -29.73 -5.23
N THR A 172 8.78 -31.03 -5.15
CA THR A 172 8.58 -31.90 -6.31
C THR A 172 7.22 -32.57 -6.24
N LYS A 173 6.54 -32.70 -7.37
CA LYS A 173 5.25 -33.39 -7.47
C LYS A 173 5.35 -34.51 -8.49
N LEU A 174 5.03 -35.73 -8.06
CA LEU A 174 4.90 -36.88 -8.96
C LEU A 174 3.68 -36.71 -9.86
N ASP A 175 3.89 -36.73 -11.16
CA ASP A 175 2.83 -36.81 -12.16
C ASP A 175 2.33 -38.26 -12.21
N LYS A 176 1.11 -38.49 -11.70
CA LYS A 176 0.55 -39.85 -11.56
C LYS A 176 0.28 -40.54 -12.90
N THR A 177 0.26 -39.80 -14.01
CA THR A 177 -0.01 -40.34 -15.34
C THR A 177 1.29 -40.73 -16.05
N THR A 178 2.35 -39.95 -15.88
CA THR A 178 3.64 -40.16 -16.57
C THR A 178 4.70 -40.82 -15.69
N GLY A 179 4.54 -40.80 -14.36
CA GLY A 179 5.55 -41.29 -13.42
C GLY A 179 6.72 -40.33 -13.20
N GLU A 180 6.74 -39.18 -13.86
CA GLU A 180 7.81 -38.19 -13.77
C GLU A 180 7.67 -37.28 -12.54
N LEU A 181 8.79 -36.92 -11.93
CA LEU A 181 8.83 -35.84 -10.94
C LEU A 181 8.87 -34.49 -11.66
N ARG A 182 7.90 -33.62 -11.36
CA ARG A 182 7.82 -32.27 -11.91
C ARG A 182 7.97 -31.24 -10.80
N GLN A 183 8.66 -30.15 -11.11
CA GLN A 183 8.69 -28.99 -10.24
C GLN A 183 7.41 -28.15 -10.46
N PRO A 184 6.53 -28.03 -9.47
CA PRO A 184 5.37 -27.15 -9.57
C PRO A 184 5.83 -25.69 -9.66
N ARG A 185 4.95 -24.81 -10.12
CA ARG A 185 5.20 -23.36 -10.07
C ARG A 185 5.27 -22.92 -8.60
N THR A 186 6.23 -22.07 -8.30
CA THR A 186 6.48 -21.49 -6.98
C THR A 186 6.60 -19.98 -7.11
N GLU A 187 6.42 -19.26 -6.00
CA GLU A 187 6.83 -17.86 -5.90
C GLU A 187 8.23 -17.81 -5.30
N THR A 188 9.19 -17.27 -6.05
CA THR A 188 10.60 -17.23 -5.65
C THR A 188 10.89 -16.24 -4.53
N ASP A 189 10.06 -15.20 -4.42
CA ASP A 189 10.23 -14.13 -3.43
C ASP A 189 9.50 -14.43 -2.12
N ALA A 190 8.74 -15.53 -2.06
CA ALA A 190 8.05 -15.96 -0.85
C ALA A 190 9.01 -16.59 0.15
N ASN A 191 8.89 -16.21 1.41
CA ASN A 191 9.71 -16.72 2.50
C ASN A 191 8.88 -17.00 3.76
N LEU A 192 9.50 -17.68 4.73
CA LEU A 192 8.91 -17.90 6.05
C LEU A 192 9.14 -16.67 6.93
N HIS A 193 8.06 -16.09 7.43
CA HIS A 193 8.07 -14.94 8.34
C HIS A 193 7.53 -15.35 9.70
N PHE A 194 8.10 -14.77 10.75
CA PHE A 194 7.68 -14.97 12.14
C PHE A 194 6.96 -13.70 12.63
N GLU A 195 5.73 -13.87 13.11
CA GLU A 195 4.98 -12.80 13.76
C GLU A 195 5.42 -12.65 15.22
N GLY A 196 5.25 -11.46 15.81
CA GLY A 196 5.66 -11.18 17.19
C GLY A 196 4.97 -12.05 18.26
N THR A 197 3.92 -12.78 17.89
CA THR A 197 3.19 -13.74 18.74
C THR A 197 3.73 -15.18 18.65
N GLY A 198 4.70 -15.45 17.77
CA GLY A 198 5.23 -16.78 17.49
C GLY A 198 4.51 -17.53 16.35
N ASP A 199 3.42 -16.97 15.81
CA ASP A 199 2.77 -17.50 14.60
C ASP A 199 3.71 -17.35 13.38
N THR A 200 3.64 -18.29 12.43
CA THR A 200 4.43 -18.24 11.20
C THR A 200 3.55 -18.06 9.98
N ALA A 201 4.04 -17.27 9.02
CA ALA A 201 3.36 -17.02 7.75
C ALA A 201 4.32 -17.23 6.58
N TRP A 202 3.89 -17.99 5.58
CA TRP A 202 4.64 -18.17 4.33
C TRP A 202 4.11 -17.22 3.26
N GLY A 203 4.96 -16.36 2.71
CA GLY A 203 4.57 -15.45 1.64
C GLY A 203 5.54 -14.32 1.35
N THR A 204 5.09 -13.38 0.51
CA THR A 204 5.82 -12.14 0.23
C THR A 204 5.41 -11.09 1.25
N LYS A 205 6.36 -10.36 1.81
CA LYS A 205 6.08 -9.37 2.87
C LYS A 205 6.17 -7.97 2.30
N TRP A 206 5.21 -7.13 2.67
CA TRP A 206 5.06 -5.78 2.12
C TRP A 206 4.80 -4.78 3.24
N ILE A 207 5.34 -3.58 3.10
CA ILE A 207 4.93 -2.42 3.88
C ILE A 207 3.80 -1.72 3.16
N MET A 208 2.79 -1.28 3.90
CA MET A 208 1.79 -0.35 3.42
C MET A 208 1.74 0.86 4.35
N VAL A 209 1.90 2.06 3.80
CA VAL A 209 1.77 3.33 4.53
C VAL A 209 0.46 4.01 4.10
N ALA A 210 -0.34 4.47 5.05
CA ALA A 210 -1.62 5.10 4.76
C ALA A 210 -1.91 6.30 5.68
N ALA A 211 -2.58 7.31 5.12
CA ALA A 211 -3.31 8.31 5.89
C ALA A 211 -4.73 7.80 6.17
N ARG A 212 -5.29 8.15 7.33
CA ARG A 212 -6.65 7.76 7.72
C ARG A 212 -7.46 8.98 8.14
N SER A 213 -8.69 9.05 7.64
CA SER A 213 -9.71 9.95 8.16
C SER A 213 -10.36 9.38 9.41
N ARG A 214 -11.16 10.19 10.10
CA ARG A 214 -12.03 9.72 11.20
C ARG A 214 -13.08 8.70 10.75
N HIS A 215 -13.41 8.65 9.46
CA HIS A 215 -14.34 7.65 8.95
C HIS A 215 -13.69 6.27 8.95
N ARG A 216 -14.37 5.25 9.51
CA ARG A 216 -13.83 3.88 9.67
C ARG A 216 -13.24 3.28 8.39
N HIS A 217 -13.79 3.66 7.24
CA HIS A 217 -13.35 3.18 5.93
C HIS A 217 -12.54 4.20 5.13
N GLY A 218 -12.41 5.44 5.60
CA GLY A 218 -11.71 6.49 4.85
C GLY A 218 -10.20 6.42 5.08
N ARG A 219 -9.48 5.91 4.08
CA ARG A 219 -8.02 5.83 4.06
C ARG A 219 -7.50 6.14 2.67
N ILE A 220 -6.27 6.64 2.61
CA ILE A 220 -5.50 6.75 1.36
C ILE A 220 -4.21 6.00 1.58
N ILE A 221 -3.91 5.05 0.69
CA ILE A 221 -2.61 4.38 0.64
C ILE A 221 -1.65 5.37 -0.02
N LEU A 222 -0.54 5.65 0.66
CA LEU A 222 0.44 6.66 0.25
C LEU A 222 1.71 6.02 -0.33
N ASP A 223 2.12 4.89 0.23
CA ASP A 223 3.27 4.13 -0.29
C ASP A 223 3.10 2.64 0.01
N VAL A 224 3.68 1.81 -0.86
CA VAL A 224 3.74 0.35 -0.72
C VAL A 224 5.11 -0.11 -1.18
N ASP A 225 5.76 -0.96 -0.40
CA ASP A 225 7.10 -1.46 -0.77
C ASP A 225 7.32 -2.91 -0.32
N HIS A 226 8.12 -3.64 -1.08
CA HIS A 226 8.42 -5.04 -0.81
C HIS A 226 9.51 -5.16 0.27
N VAL A 227 9.34 -6.11 1.18
CA VAL A 227 10.35 -6.47 2.18
C VAL A 227 11.11 -7.69 1.68
N PRO A 228 12.30 -7.51 1.07
CA PRO A 228 12.98 -8.58 0.35
C PRO A 228 13.54 -9.67 1.26
N THR A 229 13.85 -9.33 2.51
CA THR A 229 14.49 -10.23 3.46
C THR A 229 13.87 -10.12 4.84
N SER A 230 13.89 -11.22 5.59
CA SER A 230 13.38 -11.24 6.97
C SER A 230 14.15 -10.25 7.85
N GLY A 231 13.42 -9.52 8.70
CA GLY A 231 14.00 -8.50 9.59
C GLY A 231 14.22 -7.11 8.96
N ALA A 232 14.13 -6.97 7.62
CA ALA A 232 14.31 -5.68 6.95
C ALA A 232 13.06 -4.76 7.02
N GLU A 233 11.96 -5.23 7.59
CA GLU A 233 10.66 -4.54 7.62
C GLU A 233 10.77 -3.08 8.10
N ALA A 234 11.41 -2.86 9.24
CA ALA A 234 11.51 -1.52 9.83
C ALA A 234 12.36 -0.56 8.97
N ASN A 235 13.39 -1.06 8.29
CA ASN A 235 14.19 -0.28 7.35
C ASN A 235 13.34 0.12 6.13
N VAL A 236 12.63 -0.83 5.52
CA VAL A 236 11.76 -0.57 4.37
C VAL A 236 10.63 0.41 4.71
N ALA A 237 10.05 0.30 5.92
CA ALA A 237 9.07 1.26 6.40
C ALA A 237 9.68 2.66 6.58
N THR A 238 10.88 2.74 7.17
CA THR A 238 11.60 4.01 7.36
C THR A 238 11.95 4.66 6.02
N ASP A 239 12.34 3.88 5.01
CA ASP A 239 12.62 4.39 3.67
C ASP A 239 11.35 4.89 2.97
N SER A 240 10.21 4.22 3.18
CA SER A 240 8.90 4.72 2.73
C SER A 240 8.58 6.08 3.38
N PHE A 241 8.87 6.25 4.68
CA PHE A 241 8.69 7.53 5.38
C PHE A 241 9.58 8.64 4.82
N ARG A 242 10.85 8.33 4.52
CA ARG A 242 11.77 9.29 3.88
C ARG A 242 11.25 9.76 2.52
N ARG A 243 10.75 8.83 1.68
CA ARG A 243 10.17 9.16 0.37
C ARG A 243 8.90 9.98 0.47
N LEU A 244 8.10 9.77 1.52
CA LEU A 244 6.84 10.49 1.74
C LEU A 244 7.04 11.87 2.37
N ARG A 245 8.09 12.07 3.17
CA ARG A 245 8.31 13.31 3.93
C ARG A 245 8.24 14.59 3.08
N PRO A 246 8.82 14.67 1.86
CA PRO A 246 8.74 15.87 1.02
C PRO A 246 7.31 16.24 0.57
N HIS A 247 6.37 15.29 0.64
CA HIS A 247 5.00 15.48 0.15
C HIS A 247 3.99 15.76 1.29
N LEU A 248 4.42 15.66 2.56
CA LEU A 248 3.53 15.60 3.73
C LEU A 248 3.92 16.59 4.82
N ASP A 249 3.92 17.89 4.51
CA ASP A 249 4.32 18.94 5.46
C ASP A 249 3.42 19.07 6.70
N GLY A 250 2.18 18.58 6.63
CA GLY A 250 1.26 18.51 7.76
C GLY A 250 1.41 17.29 8.67
N CYS A 251 2.24 16.31 8.28
CA CYS A 251 2.44 15.08 9.04
C CYS A 251 3.23 15.36 10.33
N GLN A 252 2.75 14.81 11.44
CA GLN A 252 3.36 14.94 12.77
C GLN A 252 4.05 13.67 13.25
N GLY A 253 3.78 12.52 12.65
CA GLY A 253 4.26 11.26 13.20
C GLY A 253 3.77 10.02 12.48
N VAL A 254 4.26 8.89 12.95
CA VAL A 254 3.91 7.56 12.46
C VAL A 254 3.42 6.71 13.62
N ILE A 255 2.31 6.03 13.40
CA ILE A 255 1.85 4.91 14.20
C ILE A 255 2.34 3.63 13.52
N TYR A 256 3.23 2.90 14.19
CA TYR A 256 3.82 1.67 13.68
C TYR A 256 3.72 0.55 14.72
N ASP A 257 3.61 -0.70 14.26
CA ASP A 257 3.64 -1.85 15.16
C ASP A 257 5.09 -2.22 15.52
N THR A 258 5.34 -2.58 16.78
CA THR A 258 6.53 -3.03 17.55
C THR A 258 7.92 -3.30 16.92
N ALA A 259 8.14 -3.17 15.60
CA ALA A 259 9.37 -3.45 14.89
C ALA A 259 10.36 -2.27 14.84
N LEU A 260 9.94 -1.03 15.12
CA LEU A 260 10.87 0.10 15.19
C LEU A 260 11.86 -0.09 16.36
N ARG A 261 13.05 0.48 16.21
CA ARG A 261 14.23 0.35 17.09
C ARG A 261 14.92 1.71 17.16
N GLY A 262 15.91 1.86 18.05
CA GLY A 262 16.62 3.13 18.28
C GLY A 262 17.05 3.85 16.99
N VAL A 263 17.66 3.15 16.03
CA VAL A 263 18.07 3.74 14.74
C VAL A 263 16.91 4.31 13.94
N HIS A 264 15.75 3.64 13.94
CA HIS A 264 14.55 4.10 13.24
C HIS A 264 13.90 5.28 13.98
N HIS A 265 13.91 5.26 15.32
CA HIS A 265 13.44 6.38 16.14
C HIS A 265 14.29 7.63 15.91
N GLN A 266 15.61 7.46 15.78
CA GLN A 266 16.53 8.54 15.45
C GLN A 266 16.15 9.18 14.11
N THR A 267 15.95 8.37 13.07
CA THR A 267 15.51 8.87 11.76
C THR A 267 14.16 9.60 11.86
N LEU A 268 13.16 9.00 12.49
CA LEU A 268 11.84 9.64 12.63
C LEU A 268 11.93 10.98 13.37
N LEU A 269 12.53 11.00 14.56
CA LEU A 269 12.55 12.18 15.43
C LEU A 269 13.50 13.27 14.93
N HIS A 270 14.72 12.89 14.51
CA HIS A 270 15.77 13.86 14.19
C HIS A 270 15.86 14.20 12.70
N GLU A 271 15.72 13.21 11.79
CA GLU A 271 15.82 13.48 10.35
C GLU A 271 14.48 13.98 9.79
N LEU A 272 13.35 13.35 10.17
CA LEU A 272 12.04 13.67 9.60
C LEU A 272 11.23 14.68 10.43
N GLY A 273 11.55 14.83 11.72
CA GLY A 273 10.80 15.67 12.66
C GLY A 273 9.43 15.08 13.02
N TRP A 274 9.32 13.75 13.02
CA TRP A 274 8.08 12.99 13.20
C TRP A 274 8.09 12.19 14.50
N LEU A 275 6.98 12.26 15.24
CA LEU A 275 6.76 11.43 16.42
C LEU A 275 6.71 9.95 16.02
N SER A 276 7.38 9.12 16.80
CA SER A 276 7.28 7.66 16.68
C SER A 276 6.30 7.13 17.73
N ILE A 277 5.12 6.69 17.30
CA ILE A 277 4.10 6.12 18.18
C ILE A 277 4.07 4.61 17.96
N ASN A 278 4.75 3.87 18.83
CA ASN A 278 4.72 2.41 18.80
C ASN A 278 3.59 1.86 19.65
N LYS A 279 2.93 0.82 19.15
CA LYS A 279 2.04 0.01 20.00
C LYS A 279 2.87 -0.81 20.98
N VAL A 280 2.45 -0.86 22.23
CA VAL A 280 3.13 -1.65 23.27
C VAL A 280 2.92 -3.15 23.00
N THR A 281 4.02 -3.89 22.96
CA THR A 281 4.00 -5.36 22.82
C THR A 281 3.23 -5.97 23.98
N ALA A 282 2.33 -6.92 23.70
CA ALA A 282 1.65 -7.65 24.76
C ALA A 282 2.62 -8.60 25.47
N HIS A 283 2.63 -8.60 26.81
CA HIS A 283 3.28 -9.64 27.62
C HIS A 283 2.60 -11.00 27.44
N LYS A 284 1.29 -11.00 27.18
CA LYS A 284 0.53 -12.18 26.74
C LYS A 284 -0.39 -11.79 25.59
N ALA A 285 -0.26 -12.45 24.44
CA ALA A 285 -1.17 -12.31 23.32
C ALA A 285 -2.55 -12.91 23.66
N SER A 286 -3.62 -12.36 23.07
CA SER A 286 -4.96 -12.95 23.18
C SER A 286 -5.03 -14.25 22.36
N THR A 287 -5.49 -15.34 22.95
CA THR A 287 -5.65 -16.61 22.23
C THR A 287 -6.90 -16.58 21.34
N LYS A 288 -6.79 -17.08 20.09
CA LYS A 288 -7.91 -17.16 19.12
C LYS A 288 -9.10 -18.01 19.60
N ALA A 289 -8.90 -18.89 20.59
CA ALA A 289 -9.95 -19.61 21.29
C ALA A 289 -9.90 -19.24 22.79
N PRO A 290 -10.96 -18.68 23.39
CA PRO A 290 -10.97 -18.34 24.80
C PRO A 290 -11.12 -19.62 25.64
N ARG A 291 -10.07 -20.02 26.37
CA ARG A 291 -10.24 -21.00 27.45
C ARG A 291 -10.90 -20.30 28.64
N ARG A 292 -11.75 -21.04 29.35
CA ARG A 292 -12.73 -20.59 30.37
C ARG A 292 -12.21 -19.63 31.46
N ASN A 293 -10.89 -19.43 31.61
CA ASN A 293 -10.25 -18.50 32.56
C ASN A 293 -8.91 -17.89 32.09
N GLY A 294 -8.61 -17.78 30.78
CA GLY A 294 -7.31 -17.23 30.36
C GLY A 294 -7.22 -16.96 28.87
N GLY A 295 -7.00 -15.70 28.51
CA GLY A 295 -6.92 -15.24 27.11
C GLY A 295 -7.01 -13.72 26.93
N ARG A 296 -7.10 -12.93 28.00
CA ARG A 296 -7.01 -11.47 27.91
C ARG A 296 -5.58 -11.06 27.59
N ARG A 297 -5.45 -10.12 26.65
CA ARG A 297 -4.20 -9.42 26.37
C ARG A 297 -3.72 -8.77 27.66
N VAL A 298 -2.46 -9.01 28.02
CA VAL A 298 -1.77 -8.31 29.11
C VAL A 298 -0.68 -7.47 28.45
N GLU A 299 -0.68 -6.17 28.68
CA GLU A 299 0.34 -5.27 28.15
C GLU A 299 1.65 -5.49 28.90
N LYS A 300 2.79 -5.40 28.20
CA LYS A 300 4.09 -5.49 28.85
C LYS A 300 4.38 -4.14 29.49
N THR A 301 4.31 -4.10 30.81
CA THR A 301 4.77 -2.93 31.57
C THR A 301 6.28 -3.01 31.76
N THR A 302 6.94 -1.86 31.65
CA THR A 302 8.35 -1.65 31.95
C THR A 302 8.44 -0.54 32.98
N TYR A 303 9.21 -0.80 34.04
CA TYR A 303 9.58 0.23 35.00
C TYR A 303 10.45 1.27 34.30
N VAL A 304 10.08 2.55 34.41
CA VAL A 304 10.82 3.63 33.75
C VAL A 304 11.97 4.08 34.65
N GLU A 305 11.65 4.71 35.77
CA GLU A 305 12.57 5.12 36.83
C GLU A 305 11.78 5.58 38.06
N ASP A 306 12.46 5.80 39.18
CA ASP A 306 11.90 6.51 40.34
C ASP A 306 12.28 7.98 40.21
N GLN A 307 11.28 8.86 40.21
CA GLN A 307 11.50 10.30 40.21
C GLN A 307 11.03 10.89 41.54
N THR A 308 11.96 11.47 42.30
CA THR A 308 11.63 12.22 43.51
C THR A 308 11.49 13.70 43.16
N VAL A 309 10.28 14.23 43.31
CA VAL A 309 9.97 15.66 43.18
C VAL A 309 9.92 16.27 44.57
N THR A 310 10.77 17.27 44.83
CA THR A 310 10.72 18.06 46.05
C THR A 310 9.66 19.15 45.90
N LEU A 311 8.66 19.13 46.78
CA LEU A 311 7.61 20.14 46.86
C LEU A 311 8.12 21.41 47.55
N THR A 312 7.36 22.50 47.39
CA THR A 312 7.68 23.82 47.98
C THR A 312 7.71 23.84 49.50
N ASP A 313 7.10 22.85 50.17
CA ASP A 313 7.14 22.69 51.63
C ASP A 313 8.35 21.85 52.12
N GLY A 314 9.25 21.45 51.20
CA GLY A 314 10.43 20.64 51.50
C GLY A 314 10.15 19.14 51.59
N THR A 315 8.90 18.70 51.42
CA THR A 315 8.57 17.27 51.35
C THR A 315 8.89 16.69 49.97
N GLY A 316 9.34 15.44 49.91
CA GLY A 316 9.61 14.74 48.66
C GLY A 316 8.48 13.77 48.34
N ILE A 317 7.96 13.80 47.12
CA ILE A 317 7.11 12.74 46.57
C ILE A 317 7.96 11.94 45.60
N THR A 318 8.11 10.63 45.85
CA THR A 318 8.72 9.71 44.89
C THR A 318 7.60 9.05 44.08
N GLU A 319 7.60 9.29 42.78
CA GLU A 319 6.76 8.58 41.84
C GLU A 319 7.59 7.50 41.15
N SER A 320 7.02 6.29 41.06
CA SER A 320 7.60 5.15 40.36
C SER A 320 6.75 4.83 39.13
N PRO A 321 6.84 5.63 38.04
CA PRO A 321 6.05 5.41 36.84
C PRO A 321 6.34 4.06 36.17
N TRP A 322 5.26 3.35 35.84
CA TRP A 322 5.25 2.14 35.03
C TRP A 322 4.56 2.43 33.70
N VAL A 323 5.16 2.04 32.56
CA VAL A 323 4.61 2.24 31.21
C VAL A 323 4.41 0.92 30.49
#